data_AF-A0A7Y0H8J8-F1
#
_entry.id   AF-A0A7Y0H8J8-F1
#
_cell.length_a   1.000
_cell.length_b   1.000
_cell.length_c   1.000
_cell.angle_alpha   90.00
_cell.angle_beta   90.00
_cell.angle_gamma   90.00
#
_symmetry.space_group_name_H-M   'P 1'
#
loop_
_entity.id
_entity.type
_entity.pdbx_description
1 polymer ?
#
loop_
_entity_poly.entity_id
_entity_poly.type
_entity_poly.pdbx_seq_one_letter_code
_entity_poly.pdbx_strand_id
1 'polypeptide(L)'
;MKPIVHAIAGSAAMLIIAGFWTSTLLSEVFLDYAAVAAVKHAIVYGLFLLVPFMAVTGGSGFALGKTRKGSLLEQKKKRMAIIGTNGLLVMIPVAIYLNGKAATGEFDAFFYAVQVVELSVGGMQFTLMSMNFRDGLKLAGKLRPRAN
;
A
#
# COMPACT_ATOMS: atom_id res chain seq x y z
N MET A 1 -6.63 -9.88 21.77
CA MET A 1 -5.54 -10.10 20.78
C MET A 1 -5.88 -9.62 19.37
N LYS A 2 -7.02 -10.02 18.77
CA LYS A 2 -7.39 -9.66 17.39
C LYS A 2 -7.27 -8.15 17.02
N PRO A 3 -7.66 -7.18 17.88
CA PRO A 3 -7.50 -5.76 17.57
C PRO A 3 -6.04 -5.29 17.52
N ILE A 4 -5.17 -5.86 18.36
CA ILE A 4 -3.74 -5.50 18.41
C ILE A 4 -3.04 -6.01 17.16
N VAL A 5 -3.27 -7.28 16.79
CA VAL A 5 -2.73 -7.85 15.55
C VAL A 5 -3.17 -7.04 14.33
N HIS A 6 -4.46 -6.66 14.27
CA HIS A 6 -4.97 -5.80 13.21
C HIS A 6 -4.27 -4.45 13.15
N ALA A 7 -4.11 -3.79 14.30
CA ALA A 7 -3.48 -2.48 14.37
C ALA A 7 -2.00 -2.52 13.95
N ILE A 8 -1.24 -3.51 14.43
CA ILE A 8 0.17 -3.70 14.06
C ILE A 8 0.29 -3.99 12.56
N ALA A 9 -0.46 -4.98 12.05
CA ALA A 9 -0.39 -5.35 10.65
C ALA A 9 -0.79 -4.20 9.71
N GLY A 10 -1.87 -3.49 10.04
CA GLY A 10 -2.34 -2.36 9.23
C GLY A 10 -1.37 -1.19 9.24
N SER A 11 -0.73 -0.92 10.38
CA SER A 11 0.29 0.14 10.49
C SER A 11 1.56 -0.24 9.74
N ALA A 12 2.02 -1.49 9.86
CA ALA A 12 3.17 -2.00 9.13
C ALA A 12 2.95 -1.92 7.61
N ALA A 13 1.79 -2.39 7.12
CA ALA A 13 1.45 -2.29 5.70
C ALA A 13 1.42 -0.85 5.20
N MET A 14 0.85 0.08 5.99
CA MET A 14 0.81 1.51 5.66
C MET A 14 2.22 2.10 5.52
N LEU A 15 3.12 1.79 6.48
CA LEU A 15 4.50 2.28 6.46
C LEU A 15 5.31 1.70 5.29
N ILE A 16 5.10 0.42 4.97
CA ILE A 16 5.78 -0.23 3.84
C ILE A 16 5.35 0.41 2.51
N ILE A 17 4.04 0.60 2.30
CA ILE A 17 3.52 1.26 1.09
C ILE A 17 4.05 2.70 0.98
N ALA A 18 4.06 3.45 2.09
CA ALA A 18 4.63 4.80 2.14
C ALA A 18 6.13 4.79 1.77
N GLY A 19 6.87 3.81 2.29
CA GLY A 19 8.28 3.60 1.99
C GLY A 19 8.51 3.35 0.50
N PHE A 20 7.80 2.40 -0.10
CA PHE A 20 7.94 2.07 -1.52
C PHE A 20 7.64 3.24 -2.44
N TRP A 21 6.56 3.98 -2.16
CA TRP A 21 6.17 5.12 -2.98
C TRP A 21 7.18 6.25 -2.86
N THR A 22 7.60 6.57 -1.63
CA THR A 22 8.56 7.66 -1.38
C THR A 22 9.94 7.31 -1.92
N SER A 23 10.43 6.08 -1.72
CA SER A 23 11.73 5.65 -2.23
C SER A 23 11.77 5.71 -3.75
N THR A 24 10.69 5.27 -4.41
CA THR A 24 10.55 5.37 -5.87
C THR A 24 10.56 6.81 -6.34
N LEU A 25 9.74 7.68 -5.72
CA LEU A 25 9.68 9.08 -6.12
C LEU A 25 11.05 9.76 -5.95
N LEU A 26 11.71 9.53 -4.82
CA LEU A 26 13.01 10.13 -4.55
C LEU A 26 14.09 9.61 -5.49
N SER A 27 14.11 8.30 -5.78
CA SER A 27 15.13 7.73 -6.67
C SER A 27 14.99 8.25 -8.09
N GLU A 28 13.77 8.37 -8.61
CA GLU A 28 13.52 8.82 -9.98
C GLU A 28 13.77 10.32 -10.18
N VAL A 29 13.57 11.13 -9.15
CA VAL A 29 13.71 12.59 -9.26
C VAL A 29 15.14 13.06 -8.95
N PHE A 30 15.85 12.39 -8.04
CA PHE A 30 17.09 12.92 -7.48
C PHE A 30 18.33 12.03 -7.64
N LEU A 31 18.17 10.74 -7.95
CA LEU A 31 19.29 9.78 -7.92
C LEU A 31 19.65 9.26 -9.32
N ASP A 32 20.69 8.44 -9.39
CA ASP A 32 21.13 7.80 -10.63
C ASP A 32 20.39 6.50 -10.94
N TYR A 33 20.60 5.98 -12.14
CA TYR A 33 19.96 4.74 -12.59
C TYR A 33 20.34 3.51 -11.77
N ALA A 34 21.54 3.49 -11.16
CA ALA A 34 21.94 2.42 -10.26
C ALA A 34 21.08 2.42 -8.98
N ALA A 35 20.84 3.61 -8.41
CA ALA A 35 19.96 3.76 -7.26
C ALA A 35 18.50 3.42 -7.60
N VAL A 36 18.00 3.83 -8.78
CA VAL A 36 16.65 3.44 -9.25
C VAL A 36 16.52 1.92 -9.34
N ALA A 37 17.49 1.24 -9.96
CA ALA A 37 17.49 -0.23 -10.05
C ALA A 37 17.52 -0.89 -8.66
N ALA A 38 18.36 -0.39 -7.74
CA ALA A 38 18.40 -0.88 -6.36
C ALA A 38 17.05 -0.71 -5.64
N VAL A 39 16.37 0.41 -5.84
CA VAL A 39 15.04 0.68 -5.26
C VAL A 39 13.98 -0.26 -5.85
N LYS A 40 13.92 -0.43 -7.17
CA LYS A 40 12.97 -1.36 -7.81
C LYS A 40 13.19 -2.80 -7.34
N HIS A 41 14.46 -3.20 -7.19
CA HIS A 41 14.81 -4.50 -6.63
C HIS A 41 14.36 -4.64 -5.17
N ALA A 42 14.67 -3.65 -4.32
CA ALA A 42 14.25 -3.65 -2.94
C ALA A 42 12.72 -3.71 -2.77
N ILE A 43 11.96 -3.04 -3.64
CA ILE A 43 10.50 -3.06 -3.64
C ILE A 43 9.98 -4.47 -3.95
N VAL A 44 10.50 -5.14 -4.99
CA VAL A 44 10.08 -6.51 -5.34
C VAL A 44 10.34 -7.48 -4.18
N TYR A 45 11.49 -7.39 -3.51
CA TYR A 45 11.76 -8.21 -2.32
C TYR A 45 10.88 -7.81 -1.14
N GLY A 46 10.62 -6.51 -0.98
CA GLY A 46 9.72 -5.99 0.03
C GLY A 46 8.27 -6.47 -0.13
N LEU A 47 7.85 -6.90 -1.33
CA LEU A 47 6.51 -7.49 -1.53
C LEU A 47 6.31 -8.76 -0.69
N PHE A 48 7.36 -9.56 -0.46
CA PHE A 48 7.30 -10.74 0.41
C PHE A 48 6.98 -10.37 1.87
N LEU A 49 7.26 -9.14 2.27
CA LEU A 49 6.88 -8.61 3.59
C LEU A 49 5.49 -7.93 3.53
N LEU A 50 5.23 -7.12 2.51
CA LEU A 50 3.99 -6.36 2.37
C LEU A 50 2.76 -7.26 2.21
N VAL A 51 2.84 -8.28 1.36
CA VAL A 51 1.69 -9.15 1.02
C VAL A 51 1.15 -9.87 2.27
N PRO A 52 1.97 -10.51 3.11
CA PRO A 52 1.51 -11.07 4.38
C PRO A 52 0.86 -10.03 5.30
N PHE A 53 1.45 -8.85 5.48
CA PHE A 53 0.86 -7.81 6.32
C PHE A 53 -0.49 -7.33 5.79
N MET A 54 -0.63 -7.19 4.47
CA MET A 54 -1.90 -6.84 3.83
C MET A 54 -2.96 -7.93 4.01
N ALA A 55 -2.57 -9.20 3.83
CA ALA A 55 -3.45 -10.34 4.06
C ALA A 55 -3.94 -10.40 5.52
N VAL A 56 -3.03 -10.24 6.48
CA VAL A 56 -3.38 -10.21 7.92
C VAL A 56 -4.27 -9.01 8.22
N THR A 57 -3.98 -7.83 7.67
CA THR A 57 -4.79 -6.62 7.86
C THR A 57 -6.21 -6.81 7.34
N GLY A 58 -6.35 -7.33 6.12
CA GLY A 58 -7.65 -7.61 5.49
C GLY A 58 -8.44 -8.67 6.25
N GLY A 59 -7.82 -9.82 6.54
CA GLY A 59 -8.47 -10.93 7.24
C GLY A 59 -8.88 -10.58 8.67
N SER A 60 -7.98 -9.98 9.45
CA SER A 60 -8.30 -9.52 10.81
C SER A 60 -9.35 -8.41 10.82
N GLY A 61 -9.31 -7.48 9.85
CA GLY A 61 -10.30 -6.43 9.68
C GLY A 61 -11.69 -6.96 9.35
N PHE A 62 -11.78 -7.98 8.49
CA PHE A 62 -13.02 -8.67 8.18
C PHE A 62 -13.60 -9.36 9.42
N ALA A 63 -12.76 -10.08 10.19
CA ALA A 63 -13.18 -10.74 11.42
C ALA A 63 -13.71 -9.74 12.48
N LEU A 64 -13.04 -8.59 12.65
CA LEU A 64 -13.46 -7.53 13.58
C LEU A 64 -14.74 -6.82 13.14
N GLY A 65 -15.01 -6.78 11.83
CA GLY A 65 -16.19 -6.15 11.24
C GLY A 65 -17.42 -7.06 11.11
N LYS A 66 -17.34 -8.34 11.51
CA LYS A 66 -18.40 -9.34 11.26
C LYS A 66 -19.71 -9.04 12.00
N THR A 67 -19.63 -8.52 13.22
CA THR A 67 -20.80 -8.23 14.08
C THR A 67 -21.23 -6.77 14.06
N ARG A 68 -20.45 -5.89 13.43
CA ARG A 68 -20.70 -4.44 13.36
C ARG A 68 -21.36 -4.10 12.03
N LYS A 69 -22.28 -3.13 12.03
CA LYS A 69 -22.96 -2.61 10.83
C LYS A 69 -22.88 -1.08 10.83
N GLY A 70 -22.87 -0.47 9.65
CA GLY A 70 -22.85 0.97 9.49
C GLY A 70 -22.17 1.41 8.19
N SER A 71 -22.59 2.55 7.64
CA SER A 71 -22.10 3.09 6.36
C SER A 71 -20.57 3.26 6.34
N LEU A 72 -19.98 3.72 7.44
CA LEU A 72 -18.53 3.88 7.58
C LEU A 72 -17.76 2.55 7.45
N LEU A 73 -18.28 1.47 8.04
CA LEU A 73 -17.64 0.15 7.99
C LEU A 73 -17.74 -0.47 6.60
N GLU A 74 -18.87 -0.33 5.92
CA GLU A 74 -19.05 -0.85 4.57
C GLU A 74 -18.17 -0.11 3.55
N GLN A 75 -18.04 1.21 3.68
CA GLN A 75 -17.08 1.97 2.89
C GLN A 75 -15.63 1.52 3.14
N LYS A 76 -15.26 1.26 4.40
CA LYS A 76 -13.93 0.73 4.78
C LYS A 76 -13.67 -0.64 4.12
N LYS A 77 -14.65 -1.56 4.14
CA LYS A 77 -14.54 -2.87 3.49
C LYS A 77 -14.38 -2.75 1.98
N LYS A 78 -15.20 -1.91 1.33
CA LYS A 78 -15.11 -1.64 -0.11
C LYS A 78 -13.74 -1.07 -0.50
N ARG A 79 -13.24 -0.08 0.25
CA ARG A 79 -11.89 0.48 0.06
C ARG A 79 -10.81 -0.60 0.20
N MET A 80 -10.90 -1.45 1.23
CA MET A 80 -9.92 -2.52 1.42
C MET A 80 -9.90 -3.53 0.26
N ALA A 81 -11.07 -3.89 -0.29
CA ALA A 81 -11.15 -4.76 -1.46
C ALA A 81 -10.46 -4.12 -2.68
N ILE A 82 -10.76 -2.84 -2.97
CA ILE A 82 -10.12 -2.10 -4.07
C ILE A 82 -8.59 -2.05 -3.89
N ILE A 83 -8.11 -1.72 -2.69
CA ILE A 83 -6.67 -1.66 -2.39
C ILE A 83 -6.02 -3.03 -2.62
N GLY A 84 -6.63 -4.11 -2.11
CA GLY A 84 -6.10 -5.47 -2.24
C GLY A 84 -6.06 -5.94 -3.70
N THR A 85 -7.15 -5.73 -4.45
CA THR A 85 -7.24 -6.11 -5.86
C THR A 85 -6.27 -5.31 -6.72
N ASN A 86 -6.17 -4.00 -6.55
CA ASN A 86 -5.20 -3.17 -7.29
C ASN A 86 -3.75 -3.55 -6.93
N GLY A 87 -3.48 -3.81 -5.65
CA GLY A 87 -2.17 -4.27 -5.21
C GLY A 87 -1.75 -5.56 -5.92
N LEU A 88 -2.64 -6.55 -5.93
CA LEU A 88 -2.35 -7.86 -6.50
C LEU A 88 -2.30 -7.87 -8.03
N LEU A 89 -3.29 -7.26 -8.69
CA LEU A 89 -3.47 -7.39 -10.15
C LEU A 89 -2.72 -6.33 -10.96
N VAL A 90 -2.37 -5.20 -10.35
CA VAL A 90 -1.74 -4.08 -11.05
C VAL A 90 -0.35 -3.81 -10.50
N MET A 91 -0.23 -3.52 -9.20
CA MET A 91 1.03 -3.05 -8.63
C MET A 91 2.12 -4.12 -8.63
N ILE A 92 1.80 -5.37 -8.29
CA ILE A 92 2.80 -6.45 -8.28
C ILE A 92 3.37 -6.71 -9.69
N PRO A 93 2.55 -6.93 -10.74
CA PRO A 93 3.07 -7.09 -12.10
C PRO A 93 3.89 -5.89 -12.58
N VAL A 94 3.42 -4.67 -12.30
CA VAL A 94 4.13 -3.43 -12.65
C VAL A 94 5.48 -3.34 -11.96
N ALA A 95 5.57 -3.65 -10.66
CA ALA A 95 6.83 -3.64 -9.92
C ALA A 95 7.83 -4.68 -10.46
N ILE A 96 7.35 -5.89 -10.80
CA ILE A 96 8.20 -6.94 -11.39
C ILE A 96 8.71 -6.50 -12.77
N TYR A 97 7.85 -5.93 -13.61
CA TYR A 97 8.23 -5.42 -14.93
C TYR A 97 9.30 -4.33 -14.84
N LEU A 98 9.05 -3.31 -14.01
CA LEU A 98 9.98 -2.19 -13.83
C LEU A 98 11.32 -2.66 -13.25
N ASN A 99 11.30 -3.60 -12.31
CA ASN A 99 12.53 -4.22 -11.80
C ASN A 99 13.31 -4.97 -12.88
N GLY A 100 12.62 -5.74 -13.73
CA GLY A 100 13.25 -6.45 -14.84
C GLY A 100 13.97 -5.51 -15.80
N LYS A 101 13.31 -4.42 -16.20
CA LYS A 101 13.88 -3.37 -17.07
C LYS A 101 15.03 -2.63 -16.40
N ALA A 102 14.87 -2.23 -15.14
CA ALA A 102 15.92 -1.53 -14.40
C ALA A 102 17.16 -2.42 -14.18
N ALA A 103 16.98 -3.73 -13.96
CA ALA A 103 18.07 -4.68 -13.78
C ALA A 103 18.93 -4.88 -15.05
N THR A 104 18.36 -4.67 -16.24
CA THR A 104 19.09 -4.70 -17.51
C THR A 104 19.58 -3.32 -17.96
N GLY A 105 19.35 -2.27 -17.16
CA GLY A 105 19.71 -0.90 -17.49
C GLY A 105 18.81 -0.26 -18.56
N GLU A 106 17.61 -0.81 -18.79
CA GLU A 106 16.72 -0.41 -19.86
C GLU A 106 15.70 0.65 -19.40
N PHE A 107 16.16 1.89 -19.35
CA PHE A 107 15.37 3.08 -18.99
C PHE A 107 14.81 3.77 -20.25
N ASP A 108 13.97 3.07 -21.00
CA ASP A 108 13.38 3.55 -22.25
C ASP A 108 12.00 4.19 -22.06
N ALA A 109 11.37 4.61 -23.17
CA ALA A 109 10.04 5.23 -23.13
C ALA A 109 8.97 4.33 -22.50
N PHE A 110 9.05 3.01 -22.69
CA PHE A 110 8.12 2.06 -22.07
C PHE A 110 8.33 1.94 -20.56
N PHE A 111 9.60 1.93 -20.09
CA PHE A 111 9.92 2.01 -18.67
C PHE A 111 9.25 3.23 -18.05
N TYR A 112 9.47 4.42 -18.62
CA TYR A 112 8.90 5.65 -18.07
C TYR A 112 7.37 5.71 -18.16
N ALA A 113 6.76 5.17 -19.21
CA ALA A 113 5.30 5.08 -19.31
C ALA A 113 4.72 4.23 -18.17
N VAL A 114 5.30 3.04 -17.92
CA VAL A 114 4.88 2.17 -16.82
C VAL A 114 5.22 2.77 -15.46
N GLN A 115 6.33 3.50 -15.35
CA GLN A 115 6.74 4.21 -14.14
C GLN A 115 5.74 5.29 -13.73
N VAL A 116 5.24 6.07 -14.69
CA VAL A 116 4.20 7.09 -14.43
C VAL A 116 2.91 6.42 -13.94
N VAL A 117 2.55 5.27 -14.51
CA VAL A 117 1.41 4.47 -14.03
C VAL A 117 1.66 3.98 -12.61
N GLU A 118 2.85 3.46 -12.31
CA GLU A 118 3.24 2.97 -10.98
C GLU A 118 3.11 4.06 -9.91
N LEU A 119 3.67 5.24 -10.15
CA LEU A 119 3.62 6.36 -9.21
C LEU A 119 2.18 6.89 -9.04
N SER A 120 1.42 6.96 -10.13
CA SER A 120 0.01 7.42 -10.10
C SER A 120 -0.87 6.47 -9.31
N VAL A 121 -0.82 5.17 -9.64
CA VAL A 121 -1.61 4.14 -8.96
C VAL A 121 -1.14 3.97 -7.51
N GLY A 122 0.16 4.04 -7.26
CA GLY A 122 0.74 4.01 -5.91
C GLY A 122 0.26 5.19 -5.05
N GLY A 123 0.22 6.40 -5.60
CA GLY A 123 -0.28 7.59 -4.90
C GLY A 123 -1.78 7.50 -4.58
N MET A 124 -2.57 6.99 -5.54
CA MET A 124 -3.99 6.69 -5.30
C MET A 124 -4.16 5.63 -4.21
N GLN A 125 -3.37 4.55 -4.24
CA GLN A 125 -3.42 3.48 -3.26
C GLN A 125 -3.05 3.97 -1.85
N PHE A 126 -2.00 4.78 -1.73
CA PHE A 126 -1.59 5.42 -0.48
C PHE A 126 -2.69 6.31 0.10
N THR A 127 -3.36 7.10 -0.76
CA THR A 127 -4.50 7.94 -0.37
C THR A 127 -5.66 7.10 0.15
N LEU A 128 -6.04 6.05 -0.57
CA LEU A 128 -7.11 5.13 -0.16
C LEU A 128 -6.79 4.44 1.17
N MET A 129 -5.56 3.98 1.35
CA MET A 129 -5.10 3.34 2.58
C MET A 129 -5.13 4.32 3.76
N SER A 130 -4.70 5.57 3.55
CA SER A 130 -4.77 6.65 4.55
C SER A 130 -6.21 6.91 5.02
N MET A 131 -7.14 7.02 4.07
CA MET A 131 -8.57 7.17 4.37
C MET A 131 -9.11 5.97 5.14
N ASN A 132 -8.74 4.76 4.71
CA ASN A 132 -9.15 3.50 5.33
C ASN A 132 -8.62 3.36 6.77
N PHE A 133 -7.40 3.82 7.01
CA PHE A 133 -6.77 3.87 8.34
C PHE A 133 -7.46 4.87 9.26
N ARG A 134 -7.74 6.09 8.75
CA ARG A 134 -8.48 7.13 9.48
C ARG A 134 -9.86 6.64 9.92
N ASP A 135 -10.59 5.96 9.04
CA ASP A 135 -11.90 5.39 9.38
C ASP A 135 -11.78 4.27 10.42
N GLY A 136 -10.68 3.50 10.39
CA GLY A 136 -10.35 2.54 11.45
C GLY A 136 -10.20 3.20 12.82
N LEU A 137 -9.53 4.35 12.91
CA LEU A 137 -9.39 5.11 14.15
C LEU A 137 -10.74 5.67 14.65
N LYS A 138 -11.61 6.12 13.73
CA LYS A 138 -12.98 6.54 14.08
C LYS A 138 -13.80 5.39 14.66
N LEU A 139 -13.76 4.22 14.02
CA LEU A 139 -14.45 3.00 14.49
C LEU A 139 -13.91 2.46 15.82
N ALA A 140 -12.66 2.77 16.16
CA ALA A 140 -12.05 2.45 17.44
C ALA A 140 -12.40 3.46 18.55
N GLY A 141 -13.16 4.52 18.25
CA GLY A 141 -13.50 5.58 19.20
C GLY A 141 -12.36 6.55 19.52
N LYS A 142 -11.20 6.42 18.85
CA LYS A 142 -9.99 7.24 19.10
C LYS A 142 -10.07 8.67 18.55
N LEU A 143 -11.08 8.95 17.72
CA LEU A 143 -11.33 10.26 17.10
C LEU A 143 -12.66 10.88 17.55
N ARG A 144 -13.26 10.37 18.65
CA ARG A 144 -14.43 11.02 19.25
C ARG A 144 -13.95 12.29 19.97
N PRO A 145 -14.59 13.46 19.77
CA PRO A 145 -14.34 14.62 20.62
C PRO A 145 -14.54 14.19 22.08
N ARG A 146 -13.62 14.57 22.98
CA ARG A 146 -13.92 14.48 24.41
C ARG A 146 -15.18 15.32 24.62
N ALA A 147 -16.23 14.70 25.14
CA ALA A 147 -17.35 15.46 25.69
C ALA A 147 -16.78 16.21 26.88
N ASN A 148 -16.68 17.53 26.75
CA ASN A 148 -16.52 18.44 27.88
C ASN A 148 -17.87 18.59 28.57
#